data_AF-A0A7S4CX62-F1
#
_entry.id   AF-A0A7S4CX62-F1
#
_cell.length_a   1.000
_cell.length_b   1.000
_cell.length_c   1.000
_cell.angle_alpha   90.00
_cell.angle_beta   90.00
_cell.angle_gamma   90.00
#
_symmetry.space_group_name_H-M   'P 1'
#
loop_
_entity.id
_entity.type
_entity.pdbx_description
1 polymer ?
#
loop_
_entity_poly.entity_id
_entity_poly.type
_entity_poly.pdbx_seq_one_letter_code
_entity_poly.pdbx_strand_id
1 'polypeptide(L)'
;MYPTPLMSPYPYPATPFPYLPMGMGTFTPQPSMAVPPVPVAPGPIMIPKGHFPFSYPGDEKGIIHWIGTECGTKPWSCPVESGLVQVTASTLPRGSLGDIVAPNFVDQICYTHDKPSSWVRIDLGNYRVAPEVYTMAHRAGTPQSQGVPFQGYYMRNWTLWASVEGDVWIPLKVHVQDTTIDVHNPYSGFEISAAPP
;
A
#
# COMPACT_ATOMS: atom_id res chain seq x y z
N MET A 1 -62.63 -22.82 -2.97
CA MET A 1 -62.77 -21.40 -2.61
C MET A 1 -61.39 -20.80 -2.50
N TYR A 2 -61.19 -19.65 -3.13
CA TYR A 2 -59.93 -18.93 -3.34
C TYR A 2 -59.18 -18.59 -2.04
N PRO A 3 -57.83 -18.56 -2.04
CA PRO A 3 -57.08 -17.77 -1.07
C PRO A 3 -57.05 -16.30 -1.51
N THR A 4 -57.56 -15.40 -0.68
CA THR A 4 -57.36 -13.94 -0.79
C THR A 4 -56.26 -13.45 0.16
N PRO A 5 -55.64 -12.28 -0.10
CA PRO A 5 -54.19 -12.14 -0.12
C PRO A 5 -53.55 -11.40 1.06
N LEU A 6 -52.21 -11.46 1.07
CA LEU A 6 -51.20 -10.61 1.72
C LEU A 6 -51.68 -9.24 2.25
N MET A 7 -51.43 -8.98 3.54
CA MET A 7 -50.92 -7.68 4.00
C MET A 7 -50.00 -7.86 5.22
N SER A 8 -48.77 -7.38 5.07
CA SER A 8 -47.78 -7.21 6.13
C SER A 8 -48.12 -5.98 6.98
N PRO A 9 -48.10 -6.05 8.32
CA PRO A 9 -48.23 -4.87 9.17
C PRO A 9 -46.84 -4.36 9.57
N TYR A 10 -46.27 -3.44 8.78
CA TYR A 10 -45.22 -2.54 9.30
C TYR A 10 -45.88 -1.22 9.69
N PRO A 11 -46.07 -0.92 10.99
CA PRO A 11 -46.46 0.41 11.42
C PRO A 11 -45.25 1.34 11.33
N TYR A 12 -45.35 2.37 10.50
CA TYR A 12 -44.51 3.57 10.61
C TYR A 12 -44.95 4.36 11.86
N PRO A 13 -44.05 4.68 12.81
CA PRO A 13 -44.33 5.72 13.79
C PRO A 13 -44.00 7.09 13.20
N ALA A 14 -45.01 7.94 13.05
CA ALA A 14 -44.86 9.37 12.83
C ALA A 14 -44.38 10.01 14.15
N THR A 15 -43.14 10.49 14.18
CA THR A 15 -42.64 11.35 15.26
C THR A 15 -42.78 12.82 14.84
N PRO A 16 -43.42 13.68 15.65
CA PRO A 16 -43.44 15.11 15.41
C PRO A 16 -42.10 15.73 15.84
N PHE A 17 -41.45 16.46 14.93
CA PHE A 17 -40.30 17.31 15.25
C PHE A 17 -40.73 18.45 16.17
N PRO A 18 -40.12 18.66 17.35
CA PRO A 18 -40.30 19.89 18.10
C PRO A 18 -39.48 21.02 17.46
N TYR A 19 -40.15 22.14 17.18
CA TYR A 19 -39.53 23.41 16.83
C TYR A 19 -38.58 23.87 17.96
N LEU A 20 -37.30 24.01 17.66
CA LEU A 20 -36.36 24.74 18.52
C LEU A 20 -36.39 26.23 18.18
N PRO A 21 -36.37 27.14 19.17
CA PRO A 21 -36.39 28.57 18.95
C PRO A 21 -35.06 29.05 18.34
N MET A 22 -35.14 29.96 17.37
CA MET A 22 -34.00 30.62 16.72
C MET A 22 -33.24 31.48 17.73
N GLY A 23 -32.22 30.90 18.37
CA GLY A 23 -31.19 31.62 19.11
C GLY A 23 -30.19 32.23 18.12
N MET A 24 -29.96 33.54 18.23
CA MET A 24 -28.89 34.27 17.54
C MET A 24 -27.53 33.74 18.03
N GLY A 25 -27.03 32.70 17.38
CA GLY A 25 -25.68 32.17 17.58
C GLY A 25 -24.68 33.02 16.82
N THR A 26 -23.68 33.54 17.52
CA THR A 26 -22.52 34.20 16.93
C THR A 26 -21.78 33.23 16.01
N PHE A 27 -21.64 33.58 14.74
CA PHE A 27 -20.81 32.84 13.79
C PHE A 27 -19.35 32.89 14.26
N THR A 28 -18.88 31.81 14.87
CA THR A 28 -17.44 31.55 14.99
C THR A 28 -16.97 31.05 13.63
N PRO A 29 -16.00 31.71 12.97
CA PRO A 29 -15.44 31.18 11.74
C PRO A 29 -14.78 29.83 12.05
N GLN A 30 -15.31 28.77 11.44
CA GLN A 30 -14.66 27.46 11.42
C GLN A 30 -13.25 27.64 10.82
N PRO A 31 -12.19 27.06 11.42
CA PRO A 31 -10.89 27.02 10.76
C PRO A 31 -11.07 26.27 9.44
N SER A 32 -10.64 26.93 8.36
CA SER A 32 -10.66 26.43 6.98
C SER A 32 -10.34 24.93 6.95
N MET A 33 -11.33 24.10 6.60
CA MET A 33 -11.03 22.73 6.23
C MET A 33 -10.03 22.81 5.08
N ALA A 34 -8.83 22.29 5.29
CA ALA A 34 -7.86 22.18 4.22
C ALA A 34 -8.56 21.47 3.05
N VAL A 35 -8.67 22.15 1.92
CA VAL A 35 -9.15 21.53 0.69
C VAL A 35 -8.23 20.32 0.48
N PRO A 36 -8.75 19.08 0.42
CA PRO A 36 -7.90 17.93 0.14
C PRO A 36 -7.15 18.23 -1.17
N PRO A 37 -5.85 17.91 -1.26
CA PRO A 37 -5.06 18.22 -2.45
C PRO A 37 -5.80 17.69 -3.68
N VAL A 38 -6.07 18.60 -4.62
CA VAL A 38 -6.68 18.26 -5.91
C VAL A 38 -5.86 17.13 -6.51
N PRO A 39 -6.47 16.02 -6.97
CA PRO A 39 -5.74 14.97 -7.67
C PRO A 39 -5.02 15.63 -8.84
N VAL A 40 -3.68 15.62 -8.81
CA VAL A 40 -2.87 16.06 -9.93
C VAL A 40 -3.34 15.25 -11.13
N ALA A 41 -3.79 15.93 -12.19
CA ALA A 41 -4.24 15.25 -13.41
C ALA A 41 -3.13 14.25 -13.83
N PRO A 42 -3.48 12.99 -14.12
CA PRO A 42 -2.48 11.99 -14.45
C PRO A 42 -1.65 12.51 -15.62
N GLY A 43 -0.34 12.59 -15.41
CA GLY A 43 0.58 13.02 -16.45
C GLY A 43 0.62 11.99 -17.58
N PRO A 44 1.32 12.28 -18.69
CA PRO A 44 1.52 11.28 -19.72
C PRO A 44 2.19 10.05 -19.10
N ILE A 45 1.66 8.87 -19.42
CA ILE A 45 2.27 7.62 -19.00
C ILE A 45 3.67 7.52 -19.63
N MET A 46 4.66 7.35 -18.79
CA MET A 46 6.06 7.17 -19.11
C MET A 46 6.43 5.69 -18.98
N ILE A 47 6.99 5.14 -20.06
CA ILE A 47 7.67 3.84 -20.02
C ILE A 47 9.16 4.15 -19.88
N PRO A 48 9.82 3.79 -18.76
CA PRO A 48 11.25 3.95 -18.61
C PRO A 48 11.97 3.31 -19.80
N LYS A 49 12.89 4.04 -20.43
CA LYS A 49 13.69 3.51 -21.54
C LYS A 49 14.75 2.58 -20.97
N GLY A 50 14.50 1.27 -21.00
CA GLY A 50 15.52 0.25 -20.71
C GLY A 50 15.10 -0.77 -19.66
N HIS A 51 16.09 -1.57 -19.26
CA HIS A 51 15.98 -2.63 -18.26
C HIS A 51 16.58 -2.14 -16.94
N PHE A 52 15.96 -2.51 -15.82
CA PHE A 52 16.51 -2.28 -14.48
C PHE A 52 17.31 -3.51 -14.06
N PRO A 53 18.66 -3.47 -14.11
CA PRO A 53 19.46 -4.64 -13.83
C PRO A 53 19.36 -5.03 -12.35
N PHE A 54 19.04 -6.30 -12.10
CA PHE A 54 19.05 -6.88 -10.76
C PHE A 54 20.42 -7.50 -10.47
N SER A 55 21.03 -7.10 -9.35
CA SER A 55 22.32 -7.65 -8.88
C SER A 55 22.18 -8.45 -7.60
N TYR A 56 21.43 -7.92 -6.62
CA TYR A 56 21.15 -8.59 -5.35
C TYR A 56 19.91 -7.98 -4.69
N PRO A 57 19.25 -8.71 -3.75
CA PRO A 57 18.10 -8.19 -3.03
C PRO A 57 18.41 -6.89 -2.28
N GLY A 58 17.69 -5.82 -2.60
CA GLY A 58 17.86 -4.50 -1.97
C GLY A 58 18.94 -3.63 -2.64
N ASP A 59 19.31 -3.92 -3.88
CA ASP A 59 20.13 -3.01 -4.66
C ASP A 59 19.40 -1.69 -4.99
N GLU A 60 20.18 -0.69 -5.39
CA GLU A 60 19.73 0.65 -5.76
C GLU A 60 19.44 0.77 -7.27
N LYS A 61 19.07 -0.34 -7.93
CA LYS A 61 18.94 -0.39 -9.40
C LYS A 61 17.51 -0.57 -9.90
N GLY A 62 16.55 -0.79 -9.00
CA GLY A 62 15.13 -0.96 -9.34
C GLY A 62 14.37 0.34 -9.64
N ILE A 63 13.16 0.19 -10.17
CA ILE A 63 12.27 1.30 -10.58
C ILE A 63 11.99 2.31 -9.45
N ILE A 64 11.75 1.83 -8.22
CA ILE A 64 11.47 2.70 -7.07
C ILE A 64 12.66 3.62 -6.76
N HIS A 65 13.88 3.07 -6.81
CA HIS A 65 15.09 3.86 -6.61
C HIS A 65 15.29 4.87 -7.74
N TRP A 66 15.05 4.45 -8.99
CA TRP A 66 15.13 5.33 -10.15
C TRP A 66 14.10 6.49 -10.10
N ILE A 67 12.88 6.24 -9.64
CA ILE A 67 11.88 7.30 -9.40
C ILE A 67 12.32 8.22 -8.25
N GLY A 68 12.81 7.66 -7.14
CA GLY A 68 13.26 8.44 -5.97
C GLY A 68 14.48 9.33 -6.24
N THR A 69 15.27 9.01 -7.25
CA THR A 69 16.41 9.81 -7.74
C THR A 69 16.01 10.77 -8.87
N GLU A 70 14.71 11.00 -9.09
CA GLU A 70 14.16 11.75 -10.21
C GLU A 70 14.78 11.32 -11.55
N CYS A 71 14.59 10.05 -11.90
CA CYS A 71 15.13 9.44 -13.10
C CYS A 71 16.68 9.40 -13.15
N GLY A 72 17.33 9.34 -11.98
CA GLY A 72 18.80 9.33 -11.86
C GLY A 72 19.46 10.71 -11.93
N THR A 73 18.69 11.79 -11.85
CA THR A 73 19.21 13.17 -11.94
C THR A 73 19.53 13.80 -10.58
N LYS A 74 19.03 13.24 -9.49
CA LYS A 74 19.18 13.75 -8.12
C LYS A 74 19.55 12.64 -7.13
N PRO A 75 20.11 12.98 -5.96
CA PRO A 75 20.21 12.04 -4.84
C PRO A 75 18.84 11.46 -4.49
N TRP A 76 18.83 10.23 -3.97
CA TRP A 76 17.59 9.56 -3.61
C TRP A 76 16.81 10.35 -2.56
N SER A 77 15.52 10.53 -2.82
CA SER A 77 14.51 11.04 -1.90
C SER A 77 13.32 10.09 -1.91
N CYS A 78 12.56 10.02 -0.82
CA CYS A 78 11.42 9.13 -0.72
C CYS A 78 10.37 9.48 -1.79
N PRO A 79 10.07 8.58 -2.75
CA PRO A 79 9.17 8.90 -3.85
C PRO A 79 7.71 9.09 -3.41
N VAL A 80 7.36 8.61 -2.21
CA VAL A 80 6.05 8.85 -1.57
C VAL A 80 5.96 10.27 -1.03
N GLU A 81 7.04 10.77 -0.42
CA GLU A 81 7.07 12.14 0.13
C GLU A 81 7.11 13.19 -0.99
N SER A 82 7.74 12.89 -2.12
CA SER A 82 7.76 13.75 -3.30
C SER A 82 6.49 13.63 -4.18
N GLY A 83 5.55 12.75 -3.83
CA GLY A 83 4.30 12.55 -4.55
C GLY A 83 4.46 11.90 -5.94
N LEU A 84 5.63 11.32 -6.22
CA LEU A 84 5.92 10.61 -7.49
C LEU A 84 5.36 9.18 -7.50
N VAL A 85 5.21 8.59 -6.33
CA VAL A 85 4.64 7.26 -6.09
C VAL A 85 3.57 7.39 -5.02
N GLN A 86 2.43 6.73 -5.20
CA GLN A 86 1.40 6.67 -4.17
C GLN A 86 1.38 5.27 -3.54
N VAL A 87 1.59 5.20 -2.22
CA VAL A 87 1.45 3.95 -1.47
C VAL A 87 0.16 4.01 -0.67
N THR A 88 -0.60 2.93 -0.71
CA THR A 88 -1.82 2.75 0.10
C THR A 88 -1.78 1.38 0.77
N ALA A 89 -2.48 1.24 1.89
CA ALA A 89 -2.54 -0.02 2.62
C ALA A 89 -3.94 -0.23 3.18
N SER A 90 -4.33 -1.49 3.33
CA SER A 90 -5.55 -1.88 4.04
C SER A 90 -5.62 -1.29 5.44
N THR A 91 -4.50 -1.34 6.17
CA THR A 91 -4.30 -0.83 7.53
C THR A 91 -2.81 -0.52 7.71
N LEU A 92 -2.47 0.41 8.60
CA LEU A 92 -1.07 0.73 8.91
C LEU A 92 -0.91 1.06 10.40
N PRO A 93 -0.98 0.07 11.30
CA PRO A 93 -0.92 0.34 12.75
C PRO A 93 0.43 0.88 13.22
N ARG A 94 1.50 0.62 12.47
CA ARG A 94 2.84 1.13 12.75
C ARG A 94 3.62 1.38 11.46
N GLY A 95 4.49 2.38 11.50
CA GLY A 95 5.30 2.83 10.37
C GLY A 95 4.62 3.92 9.56
N SER A 96 5.29 4.32 8.48
CA SER A 96 4.78 5.26 7.48
C SER A 96 4.61 4.56 6.13
N LEU A 97 3.80 5.14 5.24
CA LEU A 97 3.66 4.64 3.87
C LEU A 97 4.98 4.76 3.08
N GLY A 98 5.85 5.71 3.46
CA GLY A 98 7.20 5.86 2.89
C GLY A 98 8.14 4.72 3.28
N ASP A 99 7.97 4.14 4.49
CA ASP A 99 8.81 3.04 4.98
C ASP A 99 8.70 1.79 4.10
N ILE A 100 7.58 1.62 3.38
CA ILE A 100 7.33 0.50 2.46
C ILE A 100 8.27 0.52 1.25
N VAL A 101 8.70 1.72 0.82
CA VAL A 101 9.52 1.93 -0.39
C VAL A 101 10.92 2.47 -0.06
N ALA A 102 11.26 2.60 1.22
CA ALA A 102 12.53 3.11 1.67
C ALA A 102 13.66 2.11 1.35
N PRO A 103 14.85 2.56 0.90
CA PRO A 103 15.98 1.69 0.58
C PRO A 103 16.61 1.08 1.84
N ASN A 104 16.48 1.76 2.99
CA ASN A 104 17.07 1.34 4.26
C ASN A 104 15.98 1.24 5.33
N PHE A 105 15.61 0.01 5.71
CA PHE A 105 14.60 -0.26 6.74
C PHE A 105 15.20 -0.77 8.06
N VAL A 106 16.52 -0.72 8.24
CA VAL A 106 17.17 -1.23 9.46
C VAL A 106 16.50 -0.53 10.66
N ASP A 107 15.88 -1.33 11.53
CA ASP A 107 15.07 -0.92 12.69
C ASP A 107 13.75 -0.19 12.42
N GLN A 108 13.33 -0.02 11.17
CA GLN A 108 11.99 0.45 10.83
C GLN A 108 10.97 -0.68 11.01
N ILE A 109 9.86 -0.36 11.67
CA ILE A 109 8.76 -1.30 11.89
C ILE A 109 7.54 -0.74 11.17
N CYS A 110 7.23 -1.38 10.05
CA CYS A 110 6.08 -1.05 9.22
C CYS A 110 5.29 -2.33 8.96
N TYR A 111 4.00 -2.35 9.31
CA TYR A 111 3.16 -3.52 9.10
C TYR A 111 1.68 -3.15 8.97
N THR A 112 0.92 -4.05 8.35
CA THR A 112 -0.54 -4.07 8.38
C THR A 112 -1.03 -4.93 9.55
N HIS A 113 -2.31 -4.87 9.91
CA HIS A 113 -2.87 -5.82 10.87
C HIS A 113 -2.72 -7.27 10.36
N ASP A 114 -2.49 -8.20 11.29
CA ASP A 114 -2.55 -9.65 11.03
C ASP A 114 -4.01 -10.08 10.83
N LYS A 115 -4.52 -9.80 9.63
CA LYS A 115 -5.86 -10.18 9.18
C LYS A 115 -5.75 -10.81 7.79
N PRO A 116 -6.57 -11.81 7.48
CA PRO A 116 -6.69 -12.31 6.11
C PRO A 116 -6.98 -11.15 5.15
N SER A 117 -6.35 -11.21 3.98
CA SER A 117 -6.50 -10.19 2.93
C SER A 117 -5.98 -8.80 3.28
N SER A 118 -5.11 -8.66 4.29
CA SER A 118 -4.31 -7.44 4.45
C SER A 118 -3.44 -7.20 3.21
N TRP A 119 -3.43 -5.97 2.73
CA TRP A 119 -2.74 -5.58 1.50
C TRP A 119 -2.01 -4.24 1.64
N VAL A 120 -1.01 -4.09 0.78
CA VAL A 120 -0.30 -2.84 0.47
C VAL A 120 -0.31 -2.71 -1.06
N ARG A 121 -0.59 -1.52 -1.56
CA ARG A 121 -0.57 -1.17 -2.98
C ARG A 121 0.45 -0.06 -3.21
N ILE A 122 1.30 -0.25 -4.21
CA ILE A 122 2.25 0.75 -4.69
C ILE A 122 1.79 1.15 -6.09
N ASP A 123 1.41 2.41 -6.24
CA ASP A 123 1.06 3.02 -7.51
C ASP A 123 2.26 3.82 -8.01
N LEU A 124 2.79 3.41 -9.17
CA LEU A 124 3.95 4.05 -9.79
C LEU A 124 3.57 5.37 -10.50
N GLY A 125 2.33 5.84 -10.37
CA GLY A 125 1.86 7.08 -10.97
C GLY A 125 1.94 7.00 -12.49
N ASN A 126 2.77 7.84 -13.08
CA ASN A 126 2.89 7.90 -14.53
C ASN A 126 3.75 6.74 -15.10
N TYR A 127 4.35 5.87 -14.30
CA TYR A 127 5.29 4.87 -14.81
C TYR A 127 4.65 3.48 -15.02
N ARG A 128 5.03 2.81 -16.12
CA ARG A 128 4.69 1.40 -16.38
C ARG A 128 5.95 0.54 -16.48
N VAL A 129 5.91 -0.65 -15.90
CA VAL A 129 7.01 -1.62 -15.91
C VAL A 129 6.46 -3.05 -16.10
N ALA A 130 7.28 -3.91 -16.70
CA ALA A 130 7.08 -5.36 -16.67
C ALA A 130 8.07 -5.92 -15.64
N PRO A 131 7.63 -6.28 -14.42
CA PRO A 131 8.55 -6.71 -13.38
C PRO A 131 9.05 -8.14 -13.66
N GLU A 132 10.36 -8.31 -13.71
CA GLU A 132 11.03 -9.62 -13.84
C GLU A 132 11.45 -10.17 -12.47
N VAL A 133 11.83 -9.27 -11.55
CA VAL A 133 12.22 -9.59 -10.18
C VAL A 133 11.66 -8.51 -9.28
N TYR A 134 11.16 -8.89 -8.12
CA TYR A 134 10.88 -7.95 -7.04
C TYR A 134 11.66 -8.34 -5.79
N THR A 135 12.04 -7.34 -4.99
CA THR A 135 12.65 -7.57 -3.69
C THR A 135 11.61 -7.33 -2.60
N MET A 136 11.61 -8.18 -1.59
CA MET A 136 10.93 -7.90 -0.33
C MET A 136 11.92 -7.90 0.82
N ALA A 137 11.66 -6.95 1.71
CA ALA A 137 12.39 -6.68 2.91
C ALA A 137 11.53 -7.03 4.12
N HIS A 138 12.12 -7.70 5.10
CA HIS A 138 11.50 -7.89 6.40
C HIS A 138 12.47 -7.46 7.47
N ARG A 139 11.95 -6.88 8.55
CA ARG A 139 12.76 -6.61 9.73
C ARG A 139 13.41 -7.92 10.20
N ALA A 140 14.72 -8.03 10.07
CA ALA A 140 15.50 -8.94 10.90
C ALA A 140 15.52 -8.32 12.31
N GLY A 141 15.30 -9.15 13.33
CA GLY A 141 15.64 -8.74 14.68
C GLY A 141 17.13 -8.39 14.69
N THR A 142 17.49 -7.17 15.11
CA THR A 142 18.89 -6.86 15.36
C THR A 142 19.40 -7.79 16.47
N PRO A 143 20.68 -8.20 16.48
CA PRO A 143 21.28 -8.92 17.61
C PRO A 143 21.16 -8.18 18.96
N GLN A 144 20.70 -6.93 18.94
CA GLN A 144 20.58 -6.04 20.10
C GLN A 144 19.39 -6.37 21.00
N SER A 145 18.50 -7.31 20.65
CA SER A 145 17.73 -8.02 21.68
C SER A 145 18.64 -9.02 22.37
N GLN A 146 19.52 -8.51 23.25
CA GLN A 146 20.49 -9.26 24.03
C GLN A 146 19.87 -10.56 24.60
N GLY A 147 20.24 -11.70 24.00
CA GLY A 147 19.94 -13.02 24.53
C GLY A 147 18.55 -13.60 24.24
N VAL A 148 17.70 -12.93 23.43
CA VAL A 148 16.42 -13.53 23.00
C VAL A 148 16.44 -13.73 21.49
N PRO A 149 16.42 -14.97 20.97
CA PRO A 149 16.23 -15.20 19.55
C PRO A 149 14.86 -14.61 19.18
N PHE A 150 14.86 -13.51 18.43
CA PHE A 150 13.64 -12.96 17.88
C PHE A 150 13.09 -13.97 16.88
N GLN A 151 12.13 -14.79 17.32
CA GLN A 151 11.27 -15.57 16.43
C GLN A 151 10.37 -14.55 15.71
N GLY A 152 10.91 -13.95 14.67
CA GLY A 152 10.19 -12.94 13.90
C GLY A 152 8.90 -13.52 13.34
N TYR A 153 7.83 -12.74 13.41
CA TYR A 153 6.59 -12.99 12.68
C TYR A 153 6.84 -12.73 11.19
N TYR A 154 7.58 -13.61 10.54
CA TYR A 154 7.88 -13.51 9.12
C TYR A 154 6.64 -13.86 8.31
N MET A 155 6.38 -13.07 7.26
CA MET A 155 5.31 -13.37 6.32
C MET A 155 5.60 -14.71 5.62
N ARG A 156 4.62 -15.62 5.62
CA ARG A 156 4.74 -16.97 5.03
C ARG A 156 3.85 -17.18 3.82
N ASN A 157 2.76 -16.44 3.72
CA ASN A 157 1.79 -16.56 2.64
C ASN A 157 1.47 -15.17 2.13
N TRP A 158 1.69 -14.94 0.84
CA TRP A 158 1.34 -13.70 0.18
C TRP A 158 1.24 -13.91 -1.33
N THR A 159 0.75 -12.91 -2.05
CA THR A 159 0.73 -12.91 -3.51
C THR A 159 1.11 -11.54 -3.98
N LEU A 160 2.08 -11.46 -4.89
CA LEU A 160 2.33 -10.24 -5.63
C LEU A 160 1.28 -10.14 -6.74
N TRP A 161 0.48 -9.09 -6.68
CA TRP A 161 -0.50 -8.75 -7.71
C TRP A 161 -0.03 -7.54 -8.51
N ALA A 162 -0.43 -7.45 -9.77
CA ALA A 162 -0.21 -6.28 -10.61
C ALA A 162 -1.49 -5.90 -11.36
N SER A 163 -1.60 -4.61 -11.66
CA SER A 163 -2.66 -4.04 -12.47
C SER A 163 -2.10 -2.93 -13.35
N VAL A 164 -2.68 -2.79 -14.54
CA VAL A 164 -2.37 -1.71 -15.49
C VAL A 164 -3.16 -0.45 -15.13
N GLU A 165 -4.43 -0.57 -14.75
CA GLU A 165 -5.32 0.56 -14.50
C GLU A 165 -5.82 0.64 -13.04
N GLY A 166 -5.48 -0.34 -12.21
CA GLY A 166 -5.92 -0.42 -10.80
C GLY A 166 -7.26 -1.12 -10.59
N ASP A 167 -7.97 -1.49 -11.65
CA ASP A 167 -9.30 -2.11 -11.58
C ASP A 167 -9.24 -3.63 -11.63
N VAL A 168 -8.47 -4.17 -12.58
CA VAL A 168 -8.29 -5.61 -12.79
C VAL A 168 -6.88 -5.99 -12.37
N TRP A 169 -6.78 -6.91 -11.41
CA TRP A 169 -5.51 -7.37 -10.85
C TRP A 169 -5.24 -8.81 -11.27
N ILE A 170 -4.01 -9.06 -11.71
CA ILE A 170 -3.51 -10.40 -12.03
C ILE A 170 -2.43 -10.81 -11.03
N PRO A 171 -2.39 -12.08 -10.59
CA PRO A 171 -1.34 -12.55 -9.71
C PRO A 171 -0.07 -12.78 -10.54
N LEU A 172 1.04 -12.14 -10.15
CA LEU A 172 2.35 -12.35 -10.76
C LEU A 172 3.15 -13.44 -10.07
N LYS A 173 3.04 -13.55 -8.74
CA LYS A 173 3.72 -14.59 -7.97
C LYS A 173 2.95 -14.94 -6.70
N VAL A 174 2.71 -16.22 -6.47
CA VAL A 174 2.02 -16.74 -5.29
C VAL A 174 3.04 -17.42 -4.36
N HIS A 175 3.02 -17.05 -3.08
CA HIS A 175 3.87 -17.61 -2.04
C HIS A 175 3.02 -18.38 -1.03
N VAL A 176 3.36 -19.64 -0.79
CA VAL A 176 2.68 -20.54 0.15
C VAL A 176 3.73 -21.17 1.05
N GLN A 177 3.59 -20.96 2.37
CA GLN A 177 4.55 -21.41 3.39
C GLN A 177 6.00 -21.05 3.07
N ASP A 178 6.21 -19.87 2.49
CA ASP A 178 7.52 -19.43 2.02
C ASP A 178 8.48 -19.14 3.19
N THR A 179 9.66 -19.75 3.12
CA THR A 179 10.71 -19.64 4.12
C THR A 179 11.97 -18.94 3.63
N THR A 180 11.97 -18.28 2.46
CA THR A 180 13.17 -17.61 1.94
C THR A 180 13.58 -16.44 2.83
N ILE A 181 12.60 -15.77 3.43
CA ILE A 181 12.82 -14.69 4.40
C ILE A 181 12.83 -15.27 5.81
N ASP A 182 13.92 -15.01 6.50
CA ASP A 182 14.15 -15.41 7.87
C ASP A 182 15.10 -14.43 8.58
N VAL A 183 15.56 -14.82 9.78
CA VAL A 183 16.46 -14.02 10.60
C VAL A 183 17.85 -13.83 9.99
N HIS A 184 18.28 -14.75 9.14
CA HIS A 184 19.56 -14.70 8.45
C HIS A 184 19.46 -14.02 7.07
N ASN A 185 18.28 -14.04 6.46
CA ASN A 185 17.98 -13.50 5.14
C ASN A 185 16.79 -12.52 5.19
N PRO A 186 16.94 -11.32 5.80
CA PRO A 186 15.87 -10.32 5.85
C PRO A 186 15.54 -9.67 4.51
N TYR A 187 16.39 -9.84 3.50
CA TYR A 187 16.19 -9.38 2.13
C TYR A 187 16.10 -10.60 1.21
N SER A 188 15.07 -10.67 0.39
CA SER A 188 14.93 -11.72 -0.62
C SER A 188 14.43 -11.13 -1.94
N GLY A 189 15.06 -11.57 -3.02
CA GLY A 189 14.65 -11.29 -4.38
C GLY A 189 13.86 -12.46 -4.93
N PHE A 190 12.79 -12.17 -5.66
CA PHE A 190 11.86 -13.15 -6.17
C PHE A 190 11.62 -12.94 -7.65
N GLU A 191 12.04 -13.91 -8.46
CA GLU A 191 11.81 -13.90 -9.90
C GLU A 191 10.33 -14.14 -10.22
N ILE A 192 9.83 -13.41 -11.21
CA ILE A 192 8.47 -13.53 -11.73
C ILE A 192 8.59 -14.35 -13.01
N SER A 193 8.05 -15.57 -13.00
CA SER A 193 7.99 -16.40 -14.20
C SER A 193 7.11 -15.69 -15.22
N ALA A 194 7.73 -15.22 -16.31
CA ALA A 194 7.15 -14.50 -17.46
C ALA A 194 5.70 -14.04 -17.27
N ALA A 195 5.52 -12.74 -17.05
CA ALA A 195 4.20 -12.11 -17.02
C ALA A 195 3.36 -12.59 -18.23
N PRO A 196 2.06 -12.90 -18.05
CA PRO A 196 1.21 -13.16 -19.19
C PRO A 196 1.28 -11.97 -20.17
N PRO A 197 1.22 -12.25 -21.49
CA PRO A 197 1.42 -11.26 -22.55
C PRO A 197 0.44 -10.10 -22.50
#